data_AF-A0A8C9EQD1-F1
#
_entry.id   AF-A0A8C9EQD1-F1
#
_cell.length_a   1.000
_cell.length_b   1.000
_cell.length_c   1.000
_cell.angle_alpha   90.00
_cell.angle_beta   90.00
_cell.angle_gamma   90.00
#
_symmetry.space_group_name_H-M   'P 1'
#
loop_
_entity.id
_entity.type
_entity.pdbx_description
1 polymer ?
#
loop_
_entity_poly.entity_id
_entity_poly.type
_entity_poly.pdbx_seq_one_letter_code
_entity_poly.pdbx_strand_id
1 'polypeptide(L)'
;FTGAQSYAERLRLGLAVIHGEAQCTEQDMDDGRHSPPMVKNATVHPGLELPLMMAKEKPPITVVGDVGGRIAIIVDDIIDDVESFVAAAEILKERGAYKIFVMATHGLLSADAPRLIEESSIDEVVVTNTVPHEVQKLQCPKIKTVDISLILSEAIRRIHNGESMAYLFRNITVDD
;
A
#
# COMPACT_ATOMS: atom_id res chain seq x y z
N PHE A 1 6.71 7.54 -6.41
CA PHE A 1 7.85 7.44 -7.35
C PHE A 1 9.21 7.38 -6.66
N THR A 2 9.52 8.27 -5.72
CA THR A 2 10.86 8.38 -5.09
C THR A 2 11.27 7.16 -4.25
N GLY A 3 10.32 6.51 -3.56
CA GLY A 3 10.57 5.31 -2.76
C GLY A 3 11.15 4.16 -3.58
N ALA A 4 10.36 3.58 -4.49
CA ALA A 4 10.77 2.45 -5.31
C ALA A 4 12.04 2.69 -6.14
N GLN A 5 12.24 3.91 -6.67
CA GLN A 5 13.46 4.26 -7.41
C GLN A 5 14.71 4.21 -6.52
N SER A 6 14.67 4.75 -5.30
CA SER A 6 15.79 4.71 -4.35
C SER A 6 16.20 3.27 -4.00
N TYR A 7 15.22 2.38 -3.81
CA TYR A 7 15.48 0.96 -3.59
C TYR A 7 16.12 0.30 -4.81
N ALA A 8 15.58 0.52 -6.00
CA ALA A 8 16.12 -0.04 -7.24
C ALA A 8 17.58 0.38 -7.49
N GLU A 9 17.90 1.65 -7.27
CA GLU A 9 19.28 2.17 -7.41
C GLU A 9 20.25 1.53 -6.42
N ARG A 10 19.88 1.45 -5.14
CA ARG A 10 20.73 0.89 -4.08
C ARG A 10 20.95 -0.61 -4.22
N LEU A 11 19.92 -1.35 -4.65
CA LEU A 11 19.97 -2.79 -4.86
C LEU A 11 20.48 -3.17 -6.26
N ARG A 12 20.67 -2.19 -7.16
CA ARG A 12 21.04 -2.39 -8.57
C ARG A 12 20.06 -3.32 -9.30
N LEU A 13 18.77 -3.10 -9.07
CA LEU A 13 17.67 -3.86 -9.67
C LEU A 13 16.90 -3.05 -10.70
N GLY A 14 16.13 -3.74 -11.54
CA GLY A 14 15.18 -3.09 -12.46
C GLY A 14 13.99 -2.49 -11.72
N LEU A 15 13.34 -1.49 -12.33
CA LEU A 15 12.15 -0.84 -11.81
C LEU A 15 10.97 -1.10 -12.74
N ALA A 16 9.81 -1.43 -12.15
CA ALA A 16 8.52 -1.43 -12.81
C ALA A 16 7.59 -0.47 -12.05
N VAL A 17 6.67 0.15 -12.77
CA VAL A 17 5.73 1.13 -12.22
C VAL A 17 4.32 0.71 -12.54
N ILE A 18 3.47 0.73 -11.52
CA ILE A 18 2.04 0.46 -11.63
C ILE A 18 1.32 1.80 -11.79
N HIS A 19 0.56 1.96 -12.88
CA HIS A 19 -0.25 3.14 -13.16
C HIS A 19 -1.72 2.75 -13.06
N GLY A 20 -2.44 3.39 -12.14
CA GLY A 20 -3.90 3.52 -12.23
C GLY A 20 -4.18 4.96 -12.64
N GLU A 21 -4.54 5.21 -13.90
CA GLU A 21 -5.05 6.54 -14.22
C GLU A 21 -6.42 6.68 -13.57
N ALA A 22 -6.54 7.51 -12.53
CA ALA A 22 -7.83 8.06 -12.19
C ALA A 22 -8.28 8.90 -13.40
N GLN A 23 -9.15 8.37 -14.26
CA GLN A 23 -9.92 9.25 -15.13
C GLN A 23 -10.76 10.14 -14.23
N CYS A 24 -10.28 11.35 -13.98
CA CYS A 24 -11.14 12.51 -14.03
C CYS A 24 -11.52 12.62 -15.50
N THR A 25 -12.54 11.88 -15.93
CA THR A 25 -13.31 12.36 -17.08
C THR A 25 -13.74 13.75 -16.67
N GLU A 26 -13.19 14.76 -17.35
CA GLU A 26 -13.82 16.06 -17.43
C GLU A 26 -15.22 15.78 -17.96
N GLN A 27 -16.17 15.56 -17.06
CA GLN A 27 -17.58 15.66 -17.40
C GLN A 27 -17.77 17.14 -17.69
N ASP A 28 -17.97 17.42 -18.98
CA ASP A 28 -18.39 18.72 -19.51
C ASP A 28 -19.32 19.42 -18.52
N MET A 29 -19.01 20.69 -18.27
CA MET A 29 -19.74 21.63 -17.41
C MET A 29 -21.24 21.30 -17.28
N ASP A 30 -21.61 20.64 -16.18
CA ASP A 30 -23.02 20.44 -15.79
C ASP A 30 -23.44 21.62 -14.91
N ASP A 31 -24.30 22.49 -15.45
CA ASP A 31 -24.71 23.77 -14.88
C ASP A 31 -25.79 23.64 -13.77
N GLY A 32 -25.82 22.48 -13.09
CA GLY A 32 -26.59 22.26 -11.86
C GLY A 32 -28.10 22.36 -12.01
N ARG A 33 -28.65 22.25 -13.23
CA ARG A 33 -30.10 22.42 -13.48
C ARG A 33 -30.86 21.16 -13.86
N HIS A 34 -30.20 20.00 -13.94
CA HIS A 34 -30.88 18.75 -14.24
C HIS A 34 -30.76 17.75 -13.09
N SER A 35 -31.79 17.73 -12.23
CA SER A 35 -31.98 16.62 -11.30
C SER A 35 -32.07 15.30 -12.10
N PRO A 36 -31.42 14.21 -11.66
CA PRO A 36 -31.56 12.91 -12.31
C PRO A 36 -33.02 12.43 -12.24
N PRO A 37 -33.51 11.70 -13.26
CA PRO A 37 -34.88 11.21 -13.25
C PRO A 37 -35.04 10.17 -12.14
N MET A 38 -36.10 10.31 -11.33
CA MET A 38 -36.44 9.33 -10.30
C MET A 38 -36.79 7.97 -10.93
N VAL A 39 -35.98 6.95 -10.64
CA VAL A 39 -36.37 5.55 -10.87
C VAL A 39 -37.28 5.14 -9.72
N LYS A 40 -38.52 4.75 -10.04
CA LYS A 40 -39.49 4.26 -9.05
C LYS A 40 -39.27 2.76 -8.84
N ASN A 41 -38.99 2.34 -7.61
CA ASN A 41 -39.44 1.04 -7.10
C ASN A 41 -39.68 1.08 -5.57
N ALA A 42 -40.94 0.85 -5.22
CA ALA A 42 -41.62 0.53 -3.97
C ALA A 42 -40.90 0.61 -2.59
N THR A 43 -41.37 1.58 -1.79
CA THR A 43 -41.73 1.55 -0.35
C THR A 43 -41.00 0.61 0.62
N VAL A 44 -40.27 1.18 1.61
CA VAL A 44 -40.33 0.86 3.06
C VAL A 44 -39.74 2.02 3.93
N HIS A 45 -40.54 2.54 4.89
CA HIS A 45 -40.26 3.42 6.06
C HIS A 45 -39.86 4.93 5.92
N PRO A 46 -40.50 5.85 6.67
CA PRO A 46 -40.19 7.28 6.64
C PRO A 46 -39.15 7.68 7.71
N GLY A 47 -37.98 8.14 7.27
CA GLY A 47 -37.07 8.92 8.11
C GLY A 47 -35.60 8.56 7.91
N LEU A 48 -34.93 9.33 7.04
CA LEU A 48 -33.51 9.28 6.68
C LEU A 48 -33.11 8.14 5.71
N GLU A 49 -33.42 8.32 4.42
CA GLU A 49 -32.64 7.70 3.35
C GLU A 49 -31.46 8.62 3.02
N LEU A 50 -30.26 8.23 3.48
CA LEU A 50 -29.01 8.76 2.93
C LEU A 50 -28.85 8.16 1.52
N PRO A 51 -28.57 8.97 0.48
CA PRO A 51 -28.28 8.44 -0.85
C PRO A 51 -27.18 7.38 -0.78
N LEU A 52 -27.49 6.17 -1.26
CA LEU A 52 -26.49 5.13 -1.44
C LEU A 52 -25.53 5.62 -2.53
N MET A 53 -24.35 6.11 -2.13
CA MET A 53 -23.33 6.53 -3.07
C MET A 53 -22.94 5.32 -3.91
N MET A 54 -23.13 5.39 -5.23
CA MET A 54 -22.63 4.36 -6.14
C MET A 54 -21.11 4.26 -5.96
N ALA A 55 -20.62 3.06 -5.69
CA ALA A 55 -19.20 2.78 -5.63
C ALA A 55 -18.57 3.17 -6.97
N LYS A 56 -17.67 4.16 -6.97
CA LYS A 56 -16.93 4.58 -8.16
C LYS A 56 -16.03 3.41 -8.58
N GLU A 57 -16.28 2.87 -9.78
CA GLU A 57 -15.48 1.78 -10.34
C GLU A 57 -14.01 2.25 -10.47
N LYS A 58 -13.08 1.57 -9.80
CA LYS A 58 -11.65 1.90 -9.88
C LYS A 58 -11.16 1.51 -11.29
N PRO A 59 -10.44 2.40 -12.01
CA PRO A 59 -9.98 2.14 -13.37
C PRO A 59 -8.96 0.98 -13.41
N PRO A 60 -8.86 0.27 -14.55
CA PRO A 60 -7.97 -0.87 -14.68
C PRO A 60 -6.49 -0.45 -14.50
N ILE A 61 -5.81 -1.16 -13.61
CA ILE A 61 -4.42 -0.92 -13.26
C ILE A 61 -3.51 -1.51 -14.36
N THR A 62 -2.46 -0.78 -14.75
CA THR A 62 -1.48 -1.25 -15.76
C THR A 62 -0.05 -1.22 -15.21
N VAL A 63 0.78 -2.18 -15.62
CA VAL A 63 2.21 -2.24 -15.24
C VAL A 63 3.07 -1.79 -16.41
N VAL A 64 4.05 -0.93 -16.13
CA VAL A 64 5.08 -0.49 -17.07
C VAL A 64 6.42 -1.02 -16.57
N GLY A 65 7.06 -1.89 -17.35
CA GLY A 65 8.28 -2.61 -16.97
C GLY A 65 8.15 -4.12 -17.15
N ASP A 66 9.28 -4.83 -17.19
CA ASP A 66 9.35 -6.29 -17.29
C ASP A 66 9.44 -6.94 -15.90
N VAL A 67 8.43 -7.74 -15.57
CA VAL A 67 8.32 -8.47 -14.29
C VAL A 67 8.28 -10.00 -14.50
N GLY A 68 8.29 -10.47 -15.74
CA GLY A 68 8.10 -11.87 -16.09
C GLY A 68 9.28 -12.73 -15.63
N GLY A 69 8.99 -13.82 -14.93
CA GLY A 69 10.01 -14.74 -14.40
C GLY A 69 10.87 -14.13 -13.28
N ARG A 70 10.41 -13.06 -12.63
CA ARG A 70 11.14 -12.37 -11.55
C ARG A 70 10.38 -12.40 -10.23
N ILE A 71 11.09 -12.07 -9.15
CA ILE A 71 10.49 -11.68 -7.88
C ILE A 71 10.11 -10.21 -8.00
N ALA A 72 8.86 -9.87 -7.68
CA ALA A 72 8.40 -8.50 -7.59
C ALA A 72 8.42 -8.03 -6.13
N ILE A 73 8.93 -6.83 -5.89
CA ILE A 73 8.93 -6.18 -4.58
C ILE A 73 8.18 -4.85 -4.75
N ILE A 74 6.99 -4.77 -4.18
CA ILE A 74 6.19 -3.55 -4.10
C ILE A 74 6.72 -2.75 -2.91
N VAL A 75 7.05 -1.48 -3.12
CA VAL A 75 7.61 -0.60 -2.10
C VAL A 75 6.71 0.61 -1.94
N ASP A 76 6.23 0.82 -0.71
CA ASP A 76 5.48 2.01 -0.32
C ASP A 76 5.97 2.53 1.05
N ASP A 77 5.44 3.66 1.52
CA ASP A 77 5.73 4.16 2.87
C ASP A 77 4.78 3.59 3.93
N ILE A 78 3.50 3.43 3.59
CA ILE A 78 2.42 3.01 4.48
C ILE A 78 1.61 1.89 3.83
N ILE A 79 1.21 0.90 4.63
CA ILE A 79 0.16 -0.06 4.28
C ILE A 79 -0.99 0.05 5.28
N ASP A 80 -2.16 0.48 4.79
CA ASP A 80 -3.38 0.67 5.59
C ASP A 80 -4.56 -0.06 4.93
N ASP A 81 -5.12 0.52 3.86
CA ASP A 81 -6.00 -0.19 2.92
C ASP A 81 -5.14 -1.02 1.97
N VAL A 82 -5.47 -2.30 1.85
CA VAL A 82 -4.69 -3.30 1.10
C VAL A 82 -5.27 -3.63 -0.26
N GLU A 83 -6.47 -3.13 -0.62
CA GLU A 83 -7.12 -3.46 -1.89
C GLU A 83 -6.22 -3.18 -3.11
N SER A 84 -5.54 -2.03 -3.10
CA SER A 84 -4.62 -1.63 -4.17
C SER A 84 -3.40 -2.55 -4.26
N PHE A 85 -2.85 -2.98 -3.12
CA PHE A 85 -1.72 -3.89 -3.05
C PHE A 85 -2.10 -5.29 -3.55
N VAL A 86 -3.30 -5.77 -3.20
CA VAL A 86 -3.83 -7.05 -3.69
C VAL A 86 -4.04 -6.99 -5.20
N ALA A 87 -4.69 -5.94 -5.71
CA ALA A 87 -4.90 -5.78 -7.15
C ALA A 87 -3.57 -5.68 -7.93
N ALA A 88 -2.58 -4.97 -7.37
CA ALA A 88 -1.23 -4.92 -7.92
C ALA A 88 -0.57 -6.31 -7.94
N ALA A 89 -0.70 -7.09 -6.87
CA ALA A 89 -0.14 -8.44 -6.77
C ALA A 89 -0.73 -9.37 -7.83
N GLU A 90 -2.04 -9.36 -8.04
CA GLU A 90 -2.69 -10.17 -9.07
C GLU A 90 -2.14 -9.85 -10.48
N ILE A 91 -2.02 -8.56 -10.82
CA ILE A 91 -1.51 -8.16 -12.13
C ILE A 91 -0.03 -8.54 -12.30
N LEU A 92 0.78 -8.43 -11.25
CA LEU A 92 2.17 -8.88 -11.26
C LEU A 92 2.23 -10.40 -11.49
N LYS A 93 1.33 -11.17 -10.86
CA LYS A 93 1.22 -12.62 -11.03
C LYS A 93 0.83 -13.00 -12.46
N GLU A 94 -0.18 -12.34 -13.01
CA GLU A 94 -0.64 -12.51 -14.40
C GLU A 94 0.49 -12.23 -15.41
N ARG A 95 1.35 -11.26 -15.10
CA ARG A 95 2.54 -10.93 -15.91
C ARG A 95 3.75 -11.83 -15.66
N GLY A 96 3.59 -12.88 -14.86
CA GLY A 96 4.59 -13.93 -14.67
C GLY A 96 5.58 -13.67 -13.54
N ALA A 97 5.31 -12.73 -12.62
CA ALA A 97 6.09 -12.65 -11.39
C ALA A 97 5.84 -13.92 -10.55
N TYR A 98 6.90 -14.61 -10.12
CA TYR A 98 6.74 -15.89 -9.42
C TYR A 98 6.65 -15.74 -7.90
N LYS A 99 7.17 -14.63 -7.35
CA LYS A 99 6.98 -14.22 -5.95
C LYS A 99 6.71 -12.72 -5.85
N ILE A 100 5.90 -12.32 -4.88
CA ILE A 100 5.46 -10.95 -4.65
C ILE A 100 5.65 -10.60 -3.16
N PHE A 101 6.49 -9.60 -2.91
CA PHE A 101 6.73 -9.03 -1.59
C PHE A 101 6.16 -7.62 -1.53
N VAL A 102 5.61 -7.23 -0.39
CA VAL A 102 5.26 -5.83 -0.09
C VAL A 102 6.16 -5.33 1.02
N MET A 103 6.77 -4.18 0.85
CA MET A 103 7.59 -3.51 1.86
C MET A 103 7.02 -2.13 2.14
N ALA A 104 6.74 -1.85 3.41
CA ALA A 104 6.32 -0.53 3.86
C ALA A 104 6.99 -0.17 5.18
N THR A 105 7.13 1.13 5.46
CA THR A 105 7.64 1.57 6.77
C THR A 105 6.55 1.37 7.82
N HIS A 106 5.33 1.84 7.55
CA HIS A 106 4.25 1.85 8.52
C HIS A 106 3.19 0.80 8.19
N GLY A 107 3.03 -0.20 9.06
CA GLY A 107 1.94 -1.18 8.98
C GLY A 107 0.76 -0.78 9.84
N LEU A 108 -0.17 0.02 9.31
CA LEU A 108 -1.44 0.35 9.98
C LEU A 108 -2.40 -0.84 9.91
N LEU A 109 -2.50 -1.44 8.72
CA LEU A 109 -3.21 -2.70 8.47
C LEU A 109 -4.63 -2.68 9.09
N SER A 110 -5.41 -1.65 8.75
CA SER A 110 -6.74 -1.47 9.34
C SER A 110 -7.78 -2.43 8.77
N ALA A 111 -8.92 -2.52 9.46
CA ALA A 111 -10.06 -3.33 9.07
C ALA A 111 -9.68 -4.80 8.75
N ASP A 112 -10.07 -5.28 7.56
CA ASP A 112 -9.88 -6.66 7.10
C ASP A 112 -8.52 -6.90 6.44
N ALA A 113 -7.59 -5.95 6.52
CA ALA A 113 -6.30 -6.02 5.82
C ALA A 113 -5.55 -7.35 5.99
N PRO A 114 -5.40 -7.92 7.21
CA PRO A 114 -4.68 -9.18 7.39
C PRO A 114 -5.34 -10.35 6.64
N ARG A 115 -6.67 -10.41 6.65
CA ARG A 115 -7.44 -11.46 5.95
C ARG A 115 -7.25 -11.34 4.43
N LEU A 116 -7.36 -10.12 3.89
CA LEU A 116 -7.18 -9.86 2.46
C LEU A 116 -5.75 -10.19 2.00
N ILE A 117 -4.73 -9.87 2.80
CA ILE A 117 -3.34 -10.25 2.51
C ILE A 117 -3.19 -11.78 2.48
N GLU A 118 -3.77 -12.49 3.47
CA GLU A 118 -3.69 -13.94 3.55
C GLU A 118 -4.31 -14.63 2.32
N GLU A 119 -5.47 -14.14 1.88
CA GLU A 119 -6.21 -14.67 0.73
C GLU A 119 -5.61 -14.28 -0.63
N SER A 120 -4.73 -13.27 -0.68
CA SER A 120 -4.14 -12.75 -1.92
C SER A 120 -2.92 -13.53 -2.43
N SER A 121 -2.48 -13.20 -3.65
CA SER A 121 -1.22 -13.67 -4.25
C SER A 121 0.07 -13.08 -3.65
N ILE A 122 -0.02 -12.20 -2.64
CA ILE A 122 1.15 -11.68 -1.92
C ILE A 122 1.79 -12.83 -1.10
N ASP A 123 3.10 -13.01 -1.23
CA ASP A 123 3.84 -14.04 -0.47
C ASP A 123 4.22 -13.55 0.92
N GLU A 124 4.65 -12.29 1.05
CA GLU A 124 5.11 -11.73 2.32
C GLU A 124 4.92 -10.20 2.36
N VAL A 125 4.53 -9.69 3.53
CA VAL A 125 4.40 -8.26 3.81
C VAL A 125 5.38 -7.91 4.91
N VAL A 126 6.37 -7.06 4.61
CA VAL A 126 7.41 -6.63 5.53
C VAL A 126 7.13 -5.19 5.95
N VAL A 127 6.85 -5.00 7.24
CA VAL A 127 6.62 -3.69 7.87
C VAL A 127 7.55 -3.47 9.05
N THR A 128 7.71 -2.23 9.50
CA THR A 128 8.45 -1.97 10.74
C THR A 128 7.51 -1.92 11.95
N ASN A 129 8.06 -2.02 13.16
CA ASN A 129 7.32 -1.82 14.41
C ASN A 129 7.03 -0.34 14.77
N THR A 130 6.99 0.56 13.77
CA THR A 130 6.58 1.97 13.98
C THR A 130 5.14 2.11 14.51
N VAL A 131 4.26 1.16 14.16
CA VAL A 131 2.88 1.07 14.65
C VAL A 131 2.66 -0.34 15.21
N PRO A 132 2.06 -0.51 16.40
CA PRO A 132 1.78 -1.83 16.95
C PRO A 132 0.79 -2.63 16.07
N HIS A 133 1.14 -3.85 15.69
CA HIS A 133 0.33 -4.69 14.80
C HIS A 133 0.34 -6.19 15.16
N GLU A 134 0.50 -6.53 16.44
CA GLU A 134 0.60 -7.92 16.90
C GLU A 134 -0.68 -8.73 16.62
N VAL A 135 -1.86 -8.10 16.71
CA VAL A 135 -3.14 -8.77 16.41
C VAL A 135 -3.23 -9.13 14.93
N GLN A 136 -2.84 -8.21 14.05
CA GLN A 136 -2.81 -8.40 12.61
C GLN A 136 -1.83 -9.52 12.22
N LYS A 137 -0.66 -9.55 12.86
CA LYS A 137 0.36 -10.59 12.65
C LYS A 137 -0.09 -11.98 13.10
N LEU A 138 -0.90 -12.07 14.17
CA LEU A 138 -1.52 -13.32 14.59
C LEU A 138 -2.57 -13.81 13.59
N GLN A 139 -3.27 -12.89 12.91
CA GLN A 139 -4.28 -13.21 11.90
C GLN A 139 -3.66 -13.59 10.54
N CYS A 140 -2.48 -13.07 10.21
CA CYS A 140 -1.83 -13.30 8.93
C CYS A 140 -0.32 -13.59 9.10
N PRO A 141 0.13 -14.85 8.98
CA PRO A 141 1.53 -15.24 9.14
C PRO A 141 2.47 -14.69 8.04
N LYS A 142 1.92 -14.19 6.92
CA LYS A 142 2.66 -13.50 5.87
C LYS A 142 3.23 -12.14 6.32
N ILE A 143 2.72 -11.57 7.42
CA ILE A 143 3.23 -10.29 7.95
C ILE A 143 4.52 -10.53 8.75
N LYS A 144 5.60 -9.90 8.33
CA LYS A 144 6.90 -9.86 9.01
C LYS A 144 7.19 -8.47 9.50
N THR A 145 7.78 -8.40 10.70
CA THR A 145 8.10 -7.15 11.38
C THR A 145 9.60 -6.98 11.44
N VAL A 146 10.10 -5.84 10.97
CA VAL A 146 11.49 -5.39 11.19
C VAL A 146 11.51 -4.45 12.38
N ASP A 147 12.37 -4.72 13.35
CA ASP A 147 12.57 -3.82 14.49
C ASP A 147 13.38 -2.59 14.05
N ILE A 148 12.91 -1.40 14.44
CA ILE A 148 13.60 -0.13 14.21
C ILE A 148 14.04 0.55 15.53
N SER A 149 13.91 -0.14 16.67
CA SER A 149 14.26 0.39 18.00
C SER A 149 15.72 0.88 18.06
N LEU A 150 16.64 0.20 17.37
CA LEU A 150 18.04 0.59 17.28
C LEU A 150 18.21 1.96 16.61
N ILE A 151 17.51 2.20 15.51
CA ILE A 151 17.59 3.48 14.77
C ILE A 151 17.06 4.62 15.64
N LEU A 152 15.94 4.38 16.33
CA LEU A 152 15.32 5.36 17.21
C LEU A 152 16.19 5.66 18.44
N SER A 153 16.74 4.63 19.08
CA SER A 153 17.59 4.79 20.26
C SER A 153 18.88 5.55 19.94
N GLU A 154 19.50 5.26 18.79
CA GLU A 154 20.71 5.95 18.35
C GLU A 154 20.44 7.41 17.95
N ALA A 155 19.27 7.69 17.36
CA ALA A 155 18.83 9.07 17.10
C ALA A 155 18.67 9.87 18.40
N ILE A 156 17.99 9.30 19.40
CA ILE A 156 17.81 9.93 20.72
C ILE A 156 19.17 10.17 21.39
N ARG A 157 20.05 9.15 21.41
CA ARG A 157 21.39 9.24 22.01
C ARG A 157 22.22 10.36 21.39
N ARG A 158 22.21 10.48 20.05
CA ARG A 158 22.95 11.52 19.33
C ARG A 158 22.41 12.92 19.60
N ILE A 159 21.10 13.09 19.56
CA ILE A 159 20.46 14.38 19.86
C ILE A 159 20.78 14.80 21.29
N HIS A 160 20.69 13.89 22.26
CA HIS A 160 20.99 14.15 23.66
C HIS A 160 22.44 14.60 23.87
N ASN A 161 23.39 13.99 23.14
CA ASN A 161 24.82 14.29 23.24
C ASN A 161 25.30 15.42 22.31
N GLY A 162 24.43 16.00 21.48
CA GLY A 162 24.82 16.99 20.47
C GLY A 162 25.70 16.43 19.33
N GLU A 163 25.62 15.12 19.08
CA GLU A 163 26.38 14.43 18.04
C GLU A 163 25.73 14.55 16.66
N SER A 164 26.53 14.38 15.59
CA SER A 164 26.02 14.41 14.22
C SER A 164 25.08 13.24 13.91
N MET A 165 23.94 13.54 13.31
CA MET A 165 22.95 12.57 12.80
C MET A 165 23.37 11.89 11.49
N ALA A 166 24.44 12.36 10.83
CA ALA A 166 24.86 11.83 9.52
C ALA A 166 25.20 10.34 9.54
N TYR A 167 25.55 9.79 10.71
CA TYR A 167 25.88 8.38 10.90
C TYR A 167 24.69 7.45 10.65
N LEU A 168 23.47 7.87 11.01
CA LEU A 168 22.25 7.06 10.83
C LEU A 168 21.94 6.77 9.35
N PHE A 169 22.43 7.60 8.44
CA PHE A 169 22.19 7.43 7.01
C PHE A 169 23.27 6.58 6.32
N ARG A 170 24.32 6.15 7.04
CA ARG A 170 25.50 5.49 6.46
C ARG A 170 25.80 4.11 7.07
N ASN A 171 25.49 3.89 8.36
CA ASN A 171 26.09 2.79 9.13
C ASN A 171 25.09 2.00 10.01
N ILE A 172 23.87 1.76 9.55
CA ILE A 172 22.91 0.92 10.31
C ILE A 172 22.90 -0.49 9.72
N THR A 173 23.35 -1.45 10.52
CA THR A 173 23.28 -2.90 10.22
C THR A 173 21.99 -3.48 10.80
N VAL A 174 21.48 -4.55 10.18
CA VAL A 174 20.26 -5.28 10.63
C VAL A 174 20.62 -6.35 11.68
N ASP A 175 21.91 -6.56 11.94
CA ASP A 175 22.46 -7.72 12.66
C ASP A 175 22.60 -7.56 14.19
N ASP A 176 21.97 -6.56 14.82
CA ASP A 176 22.00 -6.36 16.28
C ASP A 176 20.60 -6.40 16.91
#